data_AF-A0A958P7Q9-F1
#
_entry.id   AF-A0A958P7Q9-F1
#
_cell.length_a   1.000
_cell.length_b   1.000
_cell.length_c   1.000
_cell.angle_alpha   90.00
_cell.angle_beta   90.00
_cell.angle_gamma   90.00
#
_symmetry.space_group_name_H-M   'P 1'
#
loop_
_entity.id
_entity.type
_entity.pdbx_description
1 polymer ?
#
loop_
_entity_poly.entity_id
_entity_poly.type
_entity_poly.pdbx_seq_one_letter_code
_entity_poly.pdbx_strand_id
1 'polypeptide(L)'
;PENSLYFRIEKGPLRRSFDLNSPEIQQIKTWAIEKKVHIVLGSVAFKDSGGVDNSTLWVSPSGEVERPYSKIHLFDVDVVGHAPVRESDNFKAGSEVAIKEIDGWKFGFSICYDLRFSELYSFYARQSVDALLIPSAFLRPTGEAHWEVLVRARAIESQAFVIAAAQGGEHKYKDIVRETYGHSLVVAPWGNILAGSNSKDETPVVCLQSEWIDKARAQIPMEQHRKTLSTFVKN
;
A
#
# COMPACT_ATOMS: atom_id res chain seq x y z
N PRO A 1 -0.76 -7.91 -1.80
CA PRO A 1 0.53 -7.21 -1.58
C PRO A 1 0.90 -6.36 -2.83
N GLU A 2 2.01 -5.63 -2.83
CA GLU A 2 2.51 -5.02 -4.09
C GLU A 2 2.86 -6.14 -5.09
N ASN A 3 2.69 -5.91 -6.40
CA ASN A 3 2.99 -6.88 -7.45
C ASN A 3 2.24 -8.23 -7.29
N SER A 4 0.94 -8.17 -6.98
CA SER A 4 0.14 -9.35 -6.59
C SER A 4 0.03 -10.44 -7.67
N LEU A 5 0.03 -10.06 -8.95
CA LEU A 5 -0.15 -11.01 -10.06
C LEU A 5 1.15 -11.39 -10.76
N TYR A 6 2.17 -10.53 -10.66
CA TYR A 6 3.46 -10.75 -11.29
C TYR A 6 4.51 -9.92 -10.57
N PHE A 7 5.52 -10.59 -10.02
CA PHE A 7 6.67 -9.94 -9.43
C PHE A 7 7.88 -10.07 -10.35
N ARG A 8 8.36 -8.93 -10.84
CA ARG A 8 9.55 -8.89 -11.70
C ARG A 8 10.81 -9.21 -10.88
N ILE A 9 11.49 -10.28 -11.27
CA ILE A 9 12.74 -10.75 -10.63
C ILE A 9 13.97 -10.34 -11.45
N GLU A 10 13.92 -10.49 -12.77
CA GLU A 10 15.04 -10.11 -13.65
C GLU A 10 15.07 -8.61 -13.96
N LYS A 11 16.27 -8.07 -14.25
CA LYS A 11 16.43 -6.72 -14.76
C LYS A 11 15.97 -6.63 -16.22
N GLY A 12 15.62 -5.42 -16.66
CA GLY A 12 15.21 -5.15 -18.03
C GLY A 12 13.71 -4.83 -18.16
N PRO A 13 13.17 -4.83 -19.40
CA PRO A 13 11.81 -4.35 -19.64
C PRO A 13 10.77 -5.22 -18.95
N LEU A 14 9.68 -4.58 -18.53
CA LEU A 14 8.52 -5.28 -18.01
C LEU A 14 7.98 -6.26 -19.05
N ARG A 15 7.95 -7.56 -18.70
CA ARG A 15 7.47 -8.63 -19.60
C ARG A 15 5.97 -8.89 -19.50
N ARG A 16 5.35 -8.45 -18.41
CA ARG A 16 3.94 -8.71 -18.13
C ARG A 16 3.30 -7.49 -17.50
N SER A 17 2.20 -7.06 -18.11
CA SER A 17 1.28 -6.05 -17.59
C SER A 17 -0.14 -6.58 -17.72
N PHE A 18 -1.07 -5.96 -17.02
CA PHE A 18 -2.47 -6.39 -16.95
C PHE A 18 -3.39 -5.25 -17.33
N ASP A 19 -4.54 -5.57 -17.88
CA ASP A 19 -5.63 -4.65 -18.19
C ASP A 19 -6.95 -5.27 -17.72
N LEU A 20 -8.06 -4.55 -17.88
CA LEU A 20 -9.37 -5.04 -17.45
C LEU A 20 -9.77 -6.38 -18.10
N ASN A 21 -9.22 -6.73 -19.27
CA ASN A 21 -9.56 -7.95 -20.00
C ASN A 21 -8.64 -9.12 -19.64
N SER A 22 -7.62 -8.89 -18.81
CA SER A 22 -6.67 -9.93 -18.43
C SER A 22 -7.37 -11.08 -17.69
N PRO A 23 -7.09 -12.36 -18.03
CA PRO A 23 -7.79 -13.51 -17.45
C PRO A 23 -7.74 -13.56 -15.92
N GLU A 24 -6.63 -13.13 -15.32
CA GLU A 24 -6.47 -13.06 -13.86
C GLU A 24 -7.47 -12.09 -13.23
N ILE A 25 -7.66 -10.91 -13.82
CA ILE A 25 -8.59 -9.89 -13.32
C ILE A 25 -10.04 -10.38 -13.48
N GLN A 26 -10.35 -11.05 -14.60
CA GLN A 26 -11.66 -11.68 -14.79
C GLN A 26 -11.94 -12.78 -13.76
N GLN A 27 -10.94 -13.61 -13.44
CA GLN A 27 -11.07 -14.64 -12.42
C GLN A 27 -11.31 -14.04 -11.02
N ILE A 28 -10.60 -12.97 -10.68
CA ILE A 28 -10.76 -12.28 -9.38
C ILE A 28 -12.13 -11.62 -9.28
N LYS A 29 -12.63 -11.05 -10.39
CA LYS A 29 -14.00 -10.56 -10.49
C LYS A 29 -15.03 -11.65 -10.18
N THR A 30 -14.87 -12.84 -10.76
CA THR A 30 -15.72 -13.99 -10.45
C THR A 30 -15.69 -14.32 -8.96
N TRP A 31 -14.51 -14.38 -8.34
CA TRP A 31 -14.39 -14.66 -6.91
C TRP A 31 -15.05 -13.59 -6.04
N ALA A 32 -14.88 -12.31 -6.36
CA ALA A 32 -15.51 -11.22 -5.61
C ALA A 32 -17.04 -11.33 -5.61
N ILE A 33 -17.63 -11.64 -6.77
CA ILE A 33 -19.08 -11.85 -6.92
C ILE A 33 -19.54 -13.08 -6.14
N GLU A 34 -18.91 -14.24 -6.36
CA GLU A 34 -19.31 -15.51 -5.75
C GLU A 34 -19.22 -15.48 -4.22
N LYS A 35 -18.17 -14.82 -3.70
CA LYS A 35 -17.92 -14.73 -2.25
C LYS A 35 -18.57 -13.51 -1.61
N LYS A 36 -19.10 -12.58 -2.42
CA LYS A 36 -19.72 -11.32 -1.97
C LYS A 36 -18.78 -10.48 -1.11
N VAL A 37 -17.54 -10.32 -1.55
CA VAL A 37 -16.49 -9.58 -0.83
C VAL A 37 -15.82 -8.57 -1.73
N HIS A 38 -15.32 -7.50 -1.12
CA HIS A 38 -14.34 -6.63 -1.77
C HIS A 38 -12.97 -7.33 -1.79
N ILE A 39 -12.32 -7.33 -2.95
CA ILE A 39 -10.95 -7.84 -3.10
C ILE A 39 -10.06 -6.68 -3.53
N VAL A 40 -9.06 -6.37 -2.71
CA VAL A 40 -8.04 -5.37 -3.03
C VAL A 40 -6.78 -6.05 -3.51
N LEU A 41 -6.50 -5.88 -4.79
CA LEU A 41 -5.22 -6.24 -5.38
C LEU A 41 -4.23 -5.14 -5.05
N GLY A 42 -3.39 -5.41 -4.05
CA GLY A 42 -2.47 -4.42 -3.48
C GLY A 42 -1.82 -3.53 -4.53
N SER A 43 -1.07 -4.12 -5.45
CA SER A 43 -0.85 -3.48 -6.74
C SER A 43 -0.53 -4.47 -7.86
N VAL A 44 -0.73 -4.04 -9.10
CA VAL A 44 -0.36 -4.74 -10.33
C VAL A 44 0.25 -3.76 -11.33
N ALA A 45 1.09 -4.27 -12.22
CA ALA A 45 1.54 -3.50 -13.38
C ALA A 45 0.38 -3.33 -14.38
N PHE A 46 -0.40 -2.27 -14.23
CA PHE A 46 -1.61 -2.07 -15.00
C PHE A 46 -1.31 -1.26 -16.27
N LYS A 47 -1.88 -1.68 -17.40
CA LYS A 47 -1.68 -1.09 -18.71
C LYS A 47 -2.96 -0.44 -19.20
N ASP A 48 -2.86 0.82 -19.61
CA ASP A 48 -3.92 1.54 -20.31
C ASP A 48 -3.36 2.30 -21.53
N SER A 49 -4.15 3.21 -22.11
CA SER A 49 -3.73 4.03 -23.25
C SER A 49 -2.56 4.96 -22.94
N GLY A 50 -2.38 5.30 -21.66
CA GLY A 50 -1.31 6.15 -21.16
C GLY A 50 0.00 5.41 -20.95
N GLY A 51 0.02 4.09 -20.83
CA GLY A 51 1.24 3.32 -20.61
C GLY A 51 1.04 2.27 -19.52
N VAL A 52 2.09 1.99 -18.75
CA VAL A 52 2.02 1.07 -17.61
C VAL A 52 2.29 1.81 -16.32
N ASP A 53 1.45 1.63 -15.31
CA ASP A 53 1.61 2.15 -13.96
C ASP A 53 1.53 1.03 -12.90
N ASN A 54 2.00 1.30 -11.69
CA ASN A 54 1.93 0.38 -10.56
C ASN A 54 0.70 0.73 -9.74
N SER A 55 -0.37 -0.04 -9.89
CA SER A 55 -1.72 0.39 -9.52
C SER A 55 -2.43 -0.57 -8.60
N THR A 56 -3.05 -0.04 -7.56
CA THR A 56 -4.02 -0.77 -6.74
C THR A 56 -5.29 -0.97 -7.55
N LEU A 57 -5.82 -2.19 -7.57
CA LEU A 57 -7.15 -2.48 -8.10
C LEU A 57 -8.09 -2.87 -6.97
N TRP A 58 -9.29 -2.32 -7.01
CA TRP A 58 -10.38 -2.61 -6.09
C TRP A 58 -11.49 -3.33 -6.85
N VAL A 59 -11.79 -4.56 -6.47
CA VAL A 59 -12.84 -5.36 -7.09
C VAL A 59 -14.00 -5.48 -6.10
N SER A 60 -15.18 -5.02 -6.49
CA SER A 60 -16.37 -5.03 -5.63
C SER A 60 -17.14 -6.36 -5.70
N PRO A 61 -18.04 -6.62 -4.74
CA PRO A 61 -18.99 -7.74 -4.79
C PRO A 61 -19.93 -7.73 -6.02
N SER A 62 -20.12 -6.59 -6.68
CA SER A 62 -20.88 -6.51 -7.93
C SER A 62 -20.04 -6.88 -9.17
N GLY A 63 -18.74 -7.08 -8.98
CA GLY A 63 -17.78 -7.34 -10.04
C GLY A 63 -17.33 -6.07 -10.78
N GLU A 64 -17.57 -4.90 -10.21
CA GLU A 64 -16.96 -3.66 -10.67
C GLU A 64 -15.48 -3.67 -10.32
N VAL A 65 -14.64 -3.26 -11.27
CA VAL A 65 -13.18 -3.15 -11.09
C VAL A 65 -12.82 -1.69 -11.20
N GLU A 66 -12.32 -1.14 -10.09
CA GLU A 66 -11.85 0.23 -10.00
C GLU A 66 -10.34 0.27 -9.82
N ARG A 67 -9.72 1.35 -10.30
CA ARG A 67 -8.29 1.64 -10.09
C ARG A 67 -8.18 2.88 -9.22
N PRO A 68 -8.35 2.77 -7.88
CA PRO A 68 -8.36 3.95 -7.03
C PRO A 68 -7.01 4.66 -6.95
N TYR A 69 -5.88 3.96 -7.12
CA TYR A 69 -4.57 4.55 -6.88
C TYR A 69 -3.49 3.98 -7.77
N SER A 70 -2.69 4.88 -8.36
CA SER A 70 -1.44 4.57 -9.04
C SER A 70 -0.29 5.18 -8.25
N LYS A 71 0.77 4.39 -8.00
CA LYS A 71 1.93 4.77 -7.18
C LYS A 71 2.53 6.11 -7.63
N ILE A 72 2.58 7.09 -6.73
CA ILE A 72 3.06 8.44 -7.06
C ILE A 72 4.57 8.59 -6.81
N HIS A 73 5.14 7.87 -5.83
CA HIS A 73 6.59 7.86 -5.60
C HIS A 73 7.22 6.58 -6.15
N LEU A 74 7.86 6.69 -7.32
CA LEU A 74 8.61 5.59 -7.92
C LEU A 74 9.96 5.39 -7.21
N PHE A 75 10.36 4.12 -7.04
CA PHE A 75 11.61 3.74 -6.39
C PHE A 75 12.80 3.90 -7.33
N ASP A 76 13.27 5.14 -7.43
CA ASP A 76 14.45 5.54 -8.18
C ASP A 76 15.58 5.89 -7.22
N VAL A 77 16.41 4.91 -6.88
CA VAL A 77 17.42 5.05 -5.82
C VAL A 77 18.78 4.59 -6.31
N ASP A 78 19.77 5.46 -6.11
CA ASP A 78 21.20 5.15 -6.24
C ASP A 78 21.77 4.91 -4.84
N VAL A 79 21.85 3.64 -4.43
CA VAL A 79 22.49 3.28 -3.15
C VAL A 79 23.97 3.06 -3.41
N VAL A 80 24.83 3.79 -2.70
CA VAL A 80 26.30 3.61 -2.78
C VAL A 80 26.65 2.14 -2.54
N GLY A 81 27.45 1.56 -3.44
CA GLY A 81 27.85 0.15 -3.38
C GLY A 81 26.83 -0.85 -3.93
N HIS A 82 25.69 -0.41 -4.46
CA HIS A 82 24.69 -1.27 -5.11
C HIS A 82 24.39 -0.78 -6.53
N ALA A 83 23.90 -1.68 -7.38
CA ALA A 83 23.41 -1.27 -8.69
C ALA A 83 22.19 -0.34 -8.53
N PRO A 84 22.10 0.74 -9.32
CA PRO A 84 20.96 1.64 -9.27
C PRO A 84 19.67 0.89 -9.58
N VAL A 85 18.59 1.27 -8.88
CA VAL A 85 17.24 0.76 -9.15
C VAL A 85 16.41 1.92 -9.67
N ARG A 86 15.83 1.73 -10.85
CA ARG A 86 14.95 2.69 -11.52
C ARG A 86 13.62 2.02 -11.82
N GLU A 87 12.60 2.34 -11.03
CA GLU A 87 11.23 1.90 -11.29
C GLU A 87 10.64 2.69 -12.46
N SER A 88 11.04 3.96 -12.62
CA SER A 88 10.61 4.86 -13.70
C SER A 88 10.95 4.38 -15.12
N ASP A 89 11.94 3.50 -15.28
CA ASP A 89 12.27 2.88 -16.58
C ASP A 89 11.10 2.05 -17.15
N ASN A 90 10.16 1.62 -16.30
CA ASN A 90 9.10 0.69 -16.69
C ASN A 90 7.70 1.16 -16.31
N PHE A 91 7.60 2.09 -15.37
CA PHE A 91 6.34 2.57 -14.83
C PHE A 91 6.23 4.08 -14.95
N LYS A 92 5.01 4.54 -15.23
CA LYS A 92 4.61 5.93 -15.06
C LYS A 92 4.17 6.15 -13.61
N ALA A 93 4.56 7.29 -13.06
CA ALA A 93 4.08 7.72 -11.75
C ALA A 93 2.60 8.12 -11.86
N GLY A 94 1.81 7.79 -10.83
CA GLY A 94 0.50 8.38 -10.65
C GLY A 94 0.59 9.87 -10.36
N SER A 95 -0.52 10.58 -10.56
CA SER A 95 -0.61 12.04 -10.38
C SER A 95 -1.59 12.48 -9.30
N GLU A 96 -2.28 11.54 -8.65
CA GLU A 96 -3.40 11.82 -7.75
C GLU A 96 -3.32 11.01 -6.46
N VAL A 97 -3.72 11.65 -5.37
CA VAL A 97 -4.05 10.96 -4.11
C VAL A 97 -5.51 10.53 -4.14
N ALA A 98 -5.82 9.39 -3.55
CA ALA A 98 -7.17 8.85 -3.59
C ALA A 98 -7.69 8.45 -2.21
N ILE A 99 -9.00 8.64 -2.03
CA ILE A 99 -9.79 8.14 -0.91
C ILE A 99 -11.01 7.45 -1.50
N LYS A 100 -11.30 6.23 -1.03
CA LYS A 100 -12.49 5.48 -1.41
C LYS A 100 -13.36 5.26 -0.17
N GLU A 101 -14.65 5.53 -0.29
CA GLU A 101 -15.62 5.29 0.77
C GLU A 101 -16.39 3.99 0.52
N ILE A 102 -16.49 3.14 1.54
CA ILE A 102 -17.24 1.88 1.50
C ILE A 102 -17.93 1.70 2.83
N ASP A 103 -19.27 1.59 2.83
CA ASP A 103 -20.08 1.39 4.03
C ASP A 103 -19.76 2.37 5.17
N GLY A 104 -19.46 3.63 4.82
CA GLY A 104 -19.11 4.70 5.77
C GLY A 104 -17.65 4.71 6.22
N TRP A 105 -16.81 3.78 5.76
CA TRP A 105 -15.36 3.76 6.02
C TRP A 105 -14.60 4.44 4.89
N LYS A 106 -13.68 5.34 5.24
CA LYS A 106 -12.76 5.97 4.30
C LYS A 106 -11.44 5.21 4.23
N PHE A 107 -11.08 4.77 3.03
CA PHE A 107 -9.82 4.08 2.73
C PHE A 107 -8.87 5.00 1.97
N GLY A 108 -7.68 5.22 2.51
CA GLY A 108 -6.56 5.87 1.83
C GLY A 108 -5.59 4.84 1.25
N PHE A 109 -4.87 5.21 0.20
CA PHE A 109 -4.04 4.29 -0.58
C PHE A 109 -2.60 4.77 -0.69
N SER A 110 -1.68 3.83 -0.65
CA SER A 110 -0.26 4.07 -0.89
C SER A 110 0.40 2.76 -1.30
N ILE A 111 1.50 2.80 -2.02
CA ILE A 111 2.19 1.59 -2.47
C ILE A 111 3.66 1.69 -2.06
N CYS A 112 4.07 0.78 -1.17
CA CYS A 112 5.46 0.49 -0.85
C CYS A 112 6.33 1.73 -0.54
N TYR A 113 7.01 2.29 -1.54
CA TYR A 113 7.93 3.42 -1.38
C TYR A 113 7.23 4.69 -0.88
N ASP A 114 5.94 4.85 -1.19
CA ASP A 114 5.09 5.92 -0.65
C ASP A 114 5.13 5.96 0.90
N LEU A 115 5.36 4.83 1.57
CA LEU A 115 5.51 4.73 3.03
C LEU A 115 6.55 5.68 3.60
N ARG A 116 7.56 6.08 2.81
CA ARG A 116 8.64 6.97 3.27
C ARG A 116 8.24 8.45 3.30
N PHE A 117 7.12 8.83 2.67
CA PHE A 117 6.71 10.22 2.49
C PHE A 117 5.53 10.57 3.41
N SER A 118 5.84 11.12 4.58
CA SER A 118 4.86 11.45 5.63
C SER A 118 3.79 12.47 5.20
N GLU A 119 4.06 13.24 4.15
CA GLU A 119 3.17 14.25 3.59
C GLU A 119 1.86 13.62 3.07
N LEU A 120 1.97 12.45 2.44
CA LEU A 120 0.82 11.69 1.95
C LEU A 120 -0.09 11.26 3.11
N TYR A 121 0.50 10.76 4.19
CA TYR A 121 -0.25 10.32 5.38
C TYR A 121 -0.80 11.49 6.18
N SER A 122 -0.08 12.62 6.21
CA SER A 122 -0.57 13.87 6.77
C SER A 122 -1.77 14.42 5.98
N PHE A 123 -1.82 14.22 4.66
CA PHE A 123 -3.02 14.50 3.86
C PHE A 123 -4.18 13.60 4.31
N TYR A 124 -3.97 12.28 4.37
CA TYR A 124 -5.02 11.34 4.80
C TYR A 124 -5.55 11.60 6.21
N ALA A 125 -4.67 11.99 7.13
CA ALA A 125 -5.05 12.37 8.48
C ALA A 125 -6.03 13.56 8.51
N ARG A 126 -5.78 14.59 7.70
CA ARG A 126 -6.67 15.77 7.57
C ARG A 126 -8.01 15.45 6.92
N GLN A 127 -8.05 14.39 6.10
CA GLN A 127 -9.27 13.89 5.50
C GLN A 127 -10.03 12.91 6.41
N SER A 128 -9.52 12.67 7.63
CA SER A 128 -10.06 11.73 8.60
C SER A 128 -10.25 10.34 8.02
N VAL A 129 -9.29 9.85 7.24
CA VAL A 129 -9.28 8.48 6.72
C VAL A 129 -9.29 7.48 7.89
N ASP A 130 -10.04 6.40 7.74
CA ASP A 130 -10.26 5.40 8.79
C ASP A 130 -9.30 4.21 8.66
N ALA A 131 -8.92 3.86 7.43
CA ALA A 131 -7.95 2.82 7.15
C ALA A 131 -7.03 3.18 5.98
N LEU A 132 -5.76 2.82 6.09
CA LEU A 132 -4.74 3.00 5.07
C LEU A 132 -4.30 1.65 4.54
N LEU A 133 -4.39 1.46 3.22
CA LEU A 133 -3.89 0.28 2.54
C LEU A 133 -2.48 0.55 2.02
N ILE A 134 -1.50 -0.23 2.48
CA ILE A 134 -0.07 -0.06 2.16
C ILE A 134 0.54 -1.36 1.60
N PRO A 135 0.02 -1.88 0.48
CA PRO A 135 0.61 -3.02 -0.20
C PRO A 135 2.07 -2.76 -0.57
N SER A 136 2.95 -3.72 -0.26
CA SER A 136 4.40 -3.49 -0.33
C SER A 136 5.20 -4.70 -0.75
N ALA A 137 6.41 -4.46 -1.27
CA ALA A 137 7.45 -5.46 -1.51
C ALA A 137 8.83 -4.93 -1.07
N PHE A 138 8.97 -4.67 0.24
CA PHE A 138 10.22 -4.16 0.83
C PHE A 138 11.38 -5.15 0.64
N LEU A 139 12.56 -4.63 0.31
CA LEU A 139 13.79 -5.42 0.32
C LEU A 139 14.15 -5.80 1.76
N ARG A 140 14.69 -7.00 1.98
CA ARG A 140 15.02 -7.51 3.33
C ARG A 140 15.82 -6.51 4.18
N PRO A 141 16.96 -5.92 3.74
CA PRO A 141 17.76 -5.06 4.61
C PRO A 141 17.02 -3.79 5.04
N THR A 142 16.22 -3.19 4.14
CA THR A 142 15.45 -1.99 4.48
C THR A 142 14.17 -2.32 5.23
N GLY A 143 13.63 -3.53 5.05
CA GLY A 143 12.50 -4.04 5.80
C GLY A 143 12.84 -4.29 7.26
N GLU A 144 13.94 -4.99 7.53
CA GLU A 144 14.46 -5.24 8.89
C GLU A 144 14.65 -3.94 9.68
N ALA A 145 15.18 -2.90 9.03
CA ALA A 145 15.46 -1.62 9.68
C ALA A 145 14.25 -0.70 9.83
N HIS A 146 13.32 -0.69 8.86
CA HIS A 146 12.34 0.41 8.75
C HIS A 146 10.88 -0.02 8.70
N TRP A 147 10.57 -1.25 8.30
CA TRP A 147 9.20 -1.63 7.93
C TRP A 147 8.20 -1.40 9.06
N GLU A 148 8.39 -2.07 10.20
CA GLU A 148 7.47 -1.97 11.34
C GLU A 148 7.38 -0.53 11.86
N VAL A 149 8.54 0.14 12.01
CA VAL A 149 8.64 1.50 12.53
C VAL A 149 7.81 2.46 11.69
N LEU A 150 7.98 2.42 10.36
CA LEU A 150 7.24 3.31 9.47
C LEU A 150 5.75 2.97 9.43
N VAL A 151 5.37 1.69 9.31
CA VAL A 151 3.96 1.26 9.29
C VAL A 151 3.23 1.73 10.56
N ARG A 152 3.85 1.55 11.73
CA ARG A 152 3.27 2.00 13.01
C ARG A 152 3.22 3.52 13.12
N ALA A 153 4.26 4.21 12.67
CA ALA A 153 4.26 5.67 12.63
C ALA A 153 3.08 6.20 11.81
N ARG A 154 2.77 5.60 10.64
CA ARG A 154 1.63 6.01 9.81
C ARG A 154 0.31 5.83 10.53
N ALA A 155 0.10 4.69 11.20
CA ALA A 155 -1.12 4.46 11.96
C ALA A 155 -1.33 5.51 13.07
N ILE A 156 -0.25 5.84 13.79
CA ILE A 156 -0.28 6.80 14.91
C ILE A 156 -0.54 8.22 14.40
N GLU A 157 0.22 8.70 13.40
CA GLU A 157 0.14 10.10 12.96
C GLU A 157 -1.11 10.43 12.14
N SER A 158 -1.71 9.41 11.51
CA SER A 158 -2.99 9.52 10.83
C SER A 158 -4.18 9.18 11.73
N GLN A 159 -3.94 8.59 12.90
CA GLN A 159 -4.97 8.07 13.81
C GLN A 159 -5.97 7.18 13.06
N ALA A 160 -5.44 6.28 12.24
CA ALA A 160 -6.19 5.38 11.36
C ALA A 160 -5.63 3.96 11.46
N PHE A 161 -6.42 2.96 11.09
CA PHE A 161 -5.88 1.62 10.89
C PHE A 161 -4.89 1.62 9.73
N VAL A 162 -3.86 0.77 9.80
CA VAL A 162 -2.98 0.49 8.67
C VAL A 162 -3.02 -0.99 8.36
N ILE A 163 -3.28 -1.32 7.09
CA ILE A 163 -3.30 -2.67 6.55
C ILE A 163 -2.21 -2.76 5.48
N ALA A 164 -1.07 -3.33 5.87
CA ALA A 164 0.15 -3.36 5.08
C ALA A 164 0.45 -4.79 4.62
N ALA A 165 -0.15 -5.21 3.50
CA ALA A 165 0.09 -6.52 2.91
C ALA A 165 1.43 -6.55 2.15
N ALA A 166 2.37 -7.39 2.57
CA ALA A 166 3.74 -7.42 2.07
C ALA A 166 4.08 -8.71 1.30
N GLN A 167 4.86 -8.59 0.22
CA GLN A 167 5.55 -9.74 -0.38
C GLN A 167 6.62 -10.25 0.61
N GLY A 168 6.70 -11.57 0.80
CA GLY A 168 7.69 -12.21 1.68
C GLY A 168 8.42 -13.37 1.03
N GLY A 169 9.62 -13.65 1.53
CA GLY A 169 10.42 -14.81 1.12
C GLY A 169 11.35 -14.57 -0.06
N GLU A 170 11.80 -15.68 -0.64
CA GLU A 170 12.70 -15.71 -1.79
C GLU A 170 11.91 -15.87 -3.09
N HIS A 171 12.13 -14.97 -4.04
CA HIS A 171 11.53 -14.99 -5.37
C HIS A 171 12.60 -15.41 -6.38
N LYS A 172 12.43 -16.60 -6.99
CA LYS A 172 13.44 -17.21 -7.87
C LYS A 172 12.98 -17.23 -9.31
N TYR A 173 13.86 -16.80 -10.21
CA TYR A 173 13.69 -16.97 -11.66
C TYR A 173 15.04 -17.28 -12.30
N LYS A 174 15.17 -18.50 -12.84
CA LYS A 174 16.45 -19.05 -13.30
C LYS A 174 17.49 -18.93 -12.16
N ASP A 175 18.63 -18.33 -12.43
CA ASP A 175 19.72 -18.15 -11.46
C ASP A 175 19.63 -16.83 -10.65
N ILE A 176 18.54 -16.07 -10.81
CA ILE A 176 18.33 -14.80 -10.12
C ILE A 176 17.40 -15.03 -8.92
N VAL A 177 17.87 -14.63 -7.73
CA VAL A 177 17.09 -14.63 -6.49
C VAL A 177 16.89 -13.19 -6.05
N ARG A 178 15.64 -12.83 -5.76
CA ARG A 178 15.27 -11.56 -5.13
C ARG A 178 14.55 -11.85 -3.83
N GLU A 179 14.97 -11.20 -2.74
CA GLU A 179 14.34 -11.40 -1.43
C GLU A 179 13.48 -10.20 -1.03
N THR A 180 12.31 -10.49 -0.45
CA THR A 180 11.46 -9.47 0.16
C THR A 180 11.24 -9.77 1.63
N TYR A 181 11.09 -8.70 2.41
CA TYR A 181 11.06 -8.80 3.87
C TYR A 181 9.83 -9.56 4.41
N GLY A 182 8.68 -9.47 3.73
CA GLY A 182 7.43 -10.03 4.24
C GLY A 182 6.91 -9.22 5.41
N HIS A 183 6.51 -9.92 6.48
CA HIS A 183 5.95 -9.31 7.69
C HIS A 183 4.76 -8.40 7.36
N SER A 184 3.74 -8.92 6.64
CA SER A 184 2.48 -8.19 6.48
C SER A 184 1.96 -7.76 7.85
N LEU A 185 1.41 -6.55 8.01
CA LEU A 185 0.98 -6.05 9.31
C LEU A 185 -0.43 -5.45 9.25
N VAL A 186 -1.18 -5.62 10.33
CA VAL A 186 -2.36 -4.80 10.63
C VAL A 186 -2.08 -4.03 11.92
N VAL A 187 -2.23 -2.71 11.90
CA VAL A 187 -1.92 -1.84 13.05
C VAL A 187 -3.13 -0.97 13.38
N ALA A 188 -3.45 -0.88 14.67
CA ALA A 188 -4.51 -0.03 15.20
C ALA A 188 -4.13 1.47 15.19
N PRO A 189 -5.11 2.40 15.26
CA PRO A 189 -4.86 3.85 15.32
C PRO A 189 -3.92 4.32 16.43
N TRP A 190 -3.77 3.53 17.50
CA TRP A 190 -2.86 3.82 18.61
C TRP A 190 -1.45 3.21 18.44
N GLY A 191 -1.18 2.56 17.30
CA GLY A 191 0.11 1.96 16.98
C GLY A 191 0.32 0.53 17.50
N ASN A 192 -0.70 -0.10 18.10
CA ASN A 192 -0.67 -1.51 18.48
C ASN A 192 -0.74 -2.39 17.23
N ILE A 193 0.15 -3.37 17.11
CA ILE A 193 0.09 -4.38 16.06
C ILE A 193 -1.01 -5.39 16.41
N LEU A 194 -1.95 -5.59 15.49
CA LEU A 194 -3.09 -6.51 15.63
C LEU A 194 -2.81 -7.86 14.99
N ALA A 195 -2.01 -7.89 13.92
CA ALA A 195 -1.62 -9.11 13.24
C ALA A 195 -0.28 -8.96 12.51
N GLY A 196 0.42 -10.08 12.32
CA GLY A 196 1.52 -10.23 11.36
C GLY A 196 2.96 -10.07 11.90
N SER A 197 3.13 -9.55 13.10
CA SER A 197 4.40 -9.66 13.84
C SER A 197 4.43 -10.99 14.58
N ASN A 198 5.31 -11.91 14.16
CA ASN A 198 5.53 -13.22 14.81
C ASN A 198 4.34 -14.20 14.85
N SER A 199 3.25 -13.94 14.09
CA SER A 199 2.14 -14.89 13.99
C SER A 199 2.48 -16.03 13.03
N LYS A 200 2.17 -17.28 13.41
CA LYS A 200 2.29 -18.46 12.52
C LYS A 200 1.30 -18.44 11.36
N ASP A 201 0.31 -17.54 11.40
CA ASP A 201 -0.73 -17.43 10.38
C ASP A 201 -0.22 -16.67 9.15
N GLU A 202 -0.12 -17.37 8.02
CA GLU A 202 0.28 -16.79 6.74
C GLU A 202 -0.75 -15.80 6.18
N THR A 203 -2.00 -15.86 6.64
CA THR A 203 -3.11 -14.98 6.22
C THR A 203 -3.99 -14.62 7.42
N PRO A 204 -3.66 -13.54 8.16
CA PRO A 204 -4.43 -13.15 9.34
C PRO A 204 -5.79 -12.56 8.97
N VAL A 205 -6.79 -12.82 9.82
CA VAL A 205 -8.12 -12.20 9.78
C VAL A 205 -8.25 -11.28 10.99
N VAL A 206 -8.63 -10.02 10.77
CA VAL A 206 -8.74 -9.00 11.81
C VAL A 206 -10.07 -8.28 11.67
N CYS A 207 -10.80 -8.14 12.78
CA CYS A 207 -12.00 -7.31 12.85
C CYS A 207 -11.62 -5.90 13.28
N LEU A 208 -11.90 -4.90 12.44
CA LEU A 208 -11.66 -3.49 12.74
C LEU A 208 -12.89 -2.88 13.41
N GLN A 209 -12.66 -1.97 14.36
CA GLN A 209 -13.69 -1.33 15.17
C GLN A 209 -13.53 0.19 15.10
N SER A 210 -14.56 0.91 14.66
CA SER A 210 -14.53 2.38 14.52
C SER A 210 -14.31 3.08 15.86
N GLU A 211 -14.75 2.47 16.96
CA GLU A 211 -14.58 3.02 18.31
C GLU A 211 -13.10 3.20 18.69
N TRP A 212 -12.19 2.44 18.07
CA TRP A 212 -10.75 2.56 18.32
C TRP A 212 -10.17 3.81 17.66
N ILE A 213 -10.72 4.20 16.51
CA ILE A 213 -10.40 5.45 15.83
C ILE A 213 -10.92 6.61 16.68
N ASP A 214 -12.18 6.56 17.09
CA ASP A 214 -12.82 7.59 17.92
C ASP A 214 -12.05 7.81 19.22
N LYS A 215 -11.67 6.71 19.89
CA LYS A 215 -10.88 6.77 21.13
C LYS A 215 -9.51 7.40 20.89
N ALA A 216 -8.80 7.02 19.82
CA ALA A 216 -7.49 7.60 19.52
C ALA A 216 -7.58 9.11 19.24
N ARG A 217 -8.54 9.52 18.39
CA ARG A 217 -8.80 10.93 18.03
C ARG A 217 -9.27 11.75 19.22
N ALA A 218 -10.05 11.19 20.14
CA ALA A 218 -10.48 11.88 21.36
C ALA A 218 -9.35 12.05 22.38
N GLN A 219 -8.49 11.03 22.55
CA GLN A 219 -7.37 11.07 23.51
C GLN A 219 -6.26 12.04 23.08
N ILE A 220 -5.94 12.07 21.79
CA ILE A 220 -4.98 13.02 21.22
C ILE A 220 -5.68 13.73 20.05
N PRO A 221 -6.35 14.87 20.28
CA PRO A 221 -7.12 15.57 19.25
C PRO A 221 -6.21 16.34 18.29
N MET A 222 -5.39 15.61 17.53
CA MET A 222 -4.37 16.17 16.64
C MET A 222 -4.97 17.19 15.66
N GLU A 223 -6.18 16.93 15.16
CA GLU A 223 -6.86 17.82 14.21
C GLU A 223 -7.07 19.23 14.75
N GLN A 224 -7.39 19.38 16.04
CA GLN A 224 -7.56 20.68 16.69
C GLN A 224 -6.23 21.43 16.84
N HIS A 225 -5.11 20.70 16.81
CA HIS A 225 -3.77 21.23 17.05
C HIS A 225 -2.96 21.43 15.76
N ARG A 226 -3.42 20.92 14.60
CA ARG A 226 -2.71 21.08 13.32
C ARG A 226 -2.59 22.56 12.96
N LYS A 227 -1.44 22.93 12.40
CA LYS A 227 -1.17 24.29 11.91
C LYS A 227 -0.63 24.24 10.48
N THR A 228 -0.87 25.31 9.72
CA THR A 228 -0.31 25.47 8.37
C THR A 228 1.15 25.90 8.47
N LEU A 229 2.09 25.06 8.05
CA LEU A 229 3.52 25.29 8.25
C LEU A 229 4.05 26.57 7.59
N SER A 230 3.46 27.00 6.46
CA SER A 230 3.83 28.26 5.80
C SER A 230 3.65 29.50 6.67
N THR A 231 2.85 29.41 7.73
CA THR A 231 2.67 30.52 8.69
C THR A 231 3.87 30.71 9.65
N PHE A 232 4.80 29.75 9.70
CA PHE A 232 5.97 29.77 10.60
C PHE A 232 7.31 29.95 9.88
N VAL A 233 7.32 29.92 8.55
CA VAL A 233 8.53 30.19 7.77
C VAL A 233 8.62 31.70 7.56
N LYS A 234 9.59 32.34 8.20
CA LYS A 234 9.93 33.74 7.90
C LYS A 234 10.70 33.77 6.58
N ASN A 235 10.25 34.62 5.65
CA ASN A 235 10.98 34.92 4.41
C ASN A 235 12.41 35.40 4.71
#